data_AF-A0A9D6EXF6-F1
#
_entry.id   AF-A0A9D6EXF6-F1
#
_cell.length_a   1.000
_cell.length_b   1.000
_cell.length_c   1.000
_cell.angle_alpha   90.00
_cell.angle_beta   90.00
_cell.angle_gamma   90.00
#
_symmetry.space_group_name_H-M   'P 1'
#
loop_
_entity.id
_entity.type
_entity.pdbx_description
1 polymer ?
#
loop_
_entity_poly.entity_id
_entity_poly.type
_entity_poly.pdbx_seq_one_letter_code
_entity_poly.pdbx_strand_id
1 'polypeptide(L)'
;MEKTKFQIQKGSASKIRQTGKQRLQRRRDKLKMNTNLSPQTLYNFITGDFEQTWNCIANNQNATNRGNFMFALLATILLEFIARLCLDNKTILHEYASELSKIEPKYFTRISGLSIKTKDFSLPSLNNNIGDELLSMLFDLIRNGQAHQYQQISVELSNKKYLGISLTGAEHGFNLDYFKKQRLSDHLSFSKQSKNIWIKLHPGLFYLDLKKAVERSKLLQKGLKFSHFSRKYKISSSELTKGLHLQVT
;
A
#
# COMPACT_ATOMS: atom_id res chain seq x y z
N MET A 1 25.86 -47.58 -62.47
CA MET A 1 25.05 -48.01 -61.32
C MET A 1 25.65 -47.41 -60.06
N GLU A 2 24.98 -46.40 -59.53
CA GLU A 2 25.34 -45.68 -58.31
C GLU A 2 25.20 -46.54 -57.05
N LYS A 3 26.12 -46.38 -56.10
CA LYS A 3 25.89 -46.71 -54.68
C LYS A 3 26.43 -45.58 -53.81
N THR A 4 25.55 -44.62 -53.53
CA THR A 4 25.79 -43.54 -52.57
C THR A 4 25.60 -44.08 -51.15
N LYS A 5 26.67 -44.08 -50.34
CA LYS A 5 26.62 -44.37 -48.89
C LYS A 5 26.28 -43.08 -48.14
N PHE A 6 25.16 -43.08 -47.42
CA PHE A 6 24.84 -42.04 -46.43
C PHE A 6 25.61 -42.28 -45.13
N GLN A 7 26.46 -41.33 -44.74
CA GLN A 7 26.98 -41.23 -43.37
C GLN A 7 26.04 -40.34 -42.53
N ILE A 8 25.45 -40.90 -41.48
CA ILE A 8 24.67 -40.15 -40.49
C ILE A 8 25.65 -39.59 -39.45
N GLN A 9 25.81 -38.26 -39.40
CA GLN A 9 26.58 -37.57 -38.36
C GLN A 9 25.87 -37.70 -37.00
N LYS A 10 26.52 -38.39 -36.05
CA LYS A 10 26.16 -38.49 -34.63
C LYS A 10 26.47 -37.19 -33.86
N GLY A 11 25.93 -36.04 -34.31
CA GLY A 11 26.23 -34.72 -33.73
C GLY A 11 25.16 -34.11 -32.81
N SER A 12 23.95 -34.67 -32.75
CA SER A 12 22.77 -33.94 -32.23
C SER A 12 22.42 -34.21 -30.76
N ALA A 13 22.77 -35.37 -30.21
CA ALA A 13 22.24 -35.80 -28.90
C ALA A 13 22.88 -35.11 -27.67
N SER A 14 24.15 -34.67 -27.75
CA SER A 14 24.84 -34.08 -26.58
C SER A 14 24.49 -32.59 -26.37
N LYS A 15 24.33 -31.82 -27.46
CA LYS A 15 23.89 -30.40 -27.42
C LYS A 15 22.44 -30.24 -26.93
N ILE A 16 21.55 -31.18 -27.26
CA ILE A 16 20.15 -31.18 -26.77
C ILE A 16 20.10 -31.52 -25.26
N ARG A 17 20.96 -32.42 -24.78
CA ARG A 17 21.04 -32.75 -23.34
C ARG A 17 21.64 -31.62 -22.49
N GLN A 18 22.61 -30.86 -23.00
CA GLN A 18 23.18 -29.70 -22.29
C GLN A 18 22.17 -28.55 -22.16
N THR A 19 21.41 -28.27 -23.22
CA THR A 19 20.36 -27.23 -23.18
C THR A 19 19.18 -27.63 -22.29
N GLY A 20 18.80 -28.92 -22.25
CA GLY A 20 17.79 -29.44 -21.33
C GLY A 20 18.16 -29.32 -19.85
N LYS A 21 19.41 -29.66 -19.48
CA LYS A 21 19.90 -29.52 -18.10
C LYS A 21 20.01 -28.06 -17.67
N GLN A 22 20.47 -27.15 -18.55
CA GLN A 22 20.49 -25.71 -18.26
C GLN A 22 19.08 -25.10 -18.14
N ARG A 23 18.12 -25.58 -18.94
CA ARG A 23 16.71 -25.12 -18.87
C ARG A 23 16.00 -25.65 -17.61
N LEU A 24 16.32 -26.87 -17.19
CA LEU A 24 15.87 -27.45 -15.90
C LEU A 24 16.54 -26.77 -14.71
N GLN A 25 17.82 -26.40 -14.82
CA GLN A 25 18.53 -25.62 -13.79
C GLN A 25 17.94 -24.22 -13.67
N ARG A 26 17.71 -23.50 -14.77
CA ARG A 26 17.01 -22.20 -14.77
C ARG A 26 15.58 -22.28 -14.25
N ARG A 27 14.85 -23.38 -14.52
CA ARG A 27 13.53 -23.64 -13.92
C ARG A 27 13.64 -23.95 -12.43
N ARG A 28 14.62 -24.73 -12.00
CA ARG A 28 14.93 -24.99 -10.58
C ARG A 28 15.36 -23.73 -9.85
N ASP A 29 16.09 -22.82 -10.50
CA ASP A 29 16.49 -21.53 -9.95
C ASP A 29 15.33 -20.52 -9.97
N LYS A 30 14.38 -20.62 -10.91
CA LYS A 30 13.07 -19.93 -10.84
C LYS A 30 12.12 -20.51 -9.78
N LEU A 31 12.29 -21.78 -9.43
CA LEU A 31 11.56 -22.51 -8.39
C LEU A 31 12.27 -22.46 -7.03
N LYS A 32 13.48 -21.87 -6.95
CA LYS A 32 14.09 -21.46 -5.69
C LYS A 32 13.32 -20.26 -5.16
N MET A 33 12.27 -20.61 -4.44
CA MET A 33 11.64 -19.87 -3.35
C MET A 33 11.69 -18.35 -3.46
N ASN A 34 10.55 -17.75 -3.81
CA ASN A 34 9.76 -16.95 -2.87
C ASN A 34 10.56 -16.02 -1.93
N THR A 35 11.58 -15.33 -2.42
CA THR A 35 12.21 -14.26 -1.65
C THR A 35 11.25 -13.09 -1.68
N ASN A 36 10.72 -12.70 -0.52
CA ASN A 36 9.95 -11.47 -0.37
C ASN A 36 10.70 -10.34 -1.08
N LEU A 37 9.99 -9.57 -1.90
CA LEU A 37 10.55 -8.37 -2.50
C LEU A 37 11.14 -7.48 -1.39
N SER A 38 12.24 -6.79 -1.71
CA SER A 38 12.85 -5.87 -0.75
C SER A 38 11.85 -4.78 -0.36
N PRO A 39 11.91 -4.26 0.89
CA PRO A 39 11.08 -3.12 1.28
C PRO A 39 11.22 -1.92 0.33
N GLN A 40 12.43 -1.67 -0.18
CA GLN A 40 12.65 -0.61 -1.16
C GLN A 40 11.86 -0.84 -2.45
N THR A 41 11.83 -2.07 -2.97
CA THR A 41 11.08 -2.42 -4.18
C THR A 41 9.58 -2.23 -3.97
N LEU A 42 9.04 -2.73 -2.85
CA LEU A 42 7.62 -2.60 -2.53
C LEU A 42 7.21 -1.13 -2.32
N TYR A 43 8.04 -0.37 -1.62
CA TYR A 43 7.85 1.07 -1.45
C TYR A 43 7.83 1.79 -2.80
N ASN A 44 8.76 1.47 -3.71
CA ASN A 44 8.80 2.06 -5.04
C ASN A 44 7.56 1.74 -5.88
N PHE A 45 6.96 0.55 -5.74
CA PHE A 45 5.69 0.23 -6.39
C PHE A 45 4.55 1.09 -5.86
N ILE A 46 4.35 1.11 -4.54
CA ILE A 46 3.25 1.88 -3.92
C ILE A 46 3.39 3.38 -4.25
N THR A 47 4.59 3.92 -4.11
CA THR A 47 4.85 5.35 -4.36
C THR A 47 4.77 5.67 -5.85
N GLY A 48 5.34 4.83 -6.72
CA GLY A 48 5.29 5.02 -8.17
C GLY A 48 3.86 5.02 -8.71
N ASP A 49 3.05 4.04 -8.30
CA ASP A 49 1.65 3.92 -8.69
C ASP A 49 0.85 5.15 -8.23
N PHE A 50 1.07 5.61 -7.01
CA PHE A 50 0.42 6.82 -6.50
C PHE A 50 0.83 8.05 -7.32
N GLU A 51 2.13 8.33 -7.46
CA GLU A 51 2.64 9.58 -8.06
C GLU A 51 2.28 9.70 -9.53
N GLN A 52 2.49 8.63 -10.30
CA GLN A 52 2.22 8.64 -11.74
C GLN A 52 0.73 8.80 -11.99
N THR A 53 -0.11 8.05 -11.27
CA THR A 53 -1.57 8.12 -11.44
C THR A 53 -2.12 9.48 -10.98
N TRP A 54 -1.67 9.99 -9.83
CA TRP A 54 -2.10 11.30 -9.32
C TRP A 54 -1.77 12.40 -10.30
N ASN A 55 -0.51 12.49 -10.74
CA ASN A 55 -0.07 13.56 -11.63
C ASN A 55 -0.71 13.45 -13.01
N CYS A 56 -0.94 12.22 -13.53
CA CYS A 56 -1.66 12.01 -14.78
C CYS A 56 -3.09 12.60 -14.71
N ILE A 57 -3.83 12.29 -13.64
CA ILE A 57 -5.20 12.80 -13.46
C ILE A 57 -5.21 14.31 -13.19
N ALA A 58 -4.31 14.82 -12.34
CA ALA A 58 -4.23 16.25 -12.02
C ALA A 58 -3.82 17.12 -13.22
N ASN A 59 -3.03 16.58 -14.15
CA ASN A 59 -2.66 17.29 -15.37
C ASN A 59 -3.74 17.22 -16.46
N ASN A 60 -4.74 16.34 -16.32
CA ASN A 60 -5.85 16.22 -17.26
C ASN A 60 -7.04 17.09 -16.83
N GLN A 61 -7.24 18.22 -17.51
CA GLN A 61 -8.39 19.09 -17.26
C GLN A 61 -9.74 18.38 -17.49
N ASN A 62 -9.79 17.44 -18.44
CA ASN A 62 -11.00 16.74 -18.87
C ASN A 62 -11.34 15.48 -18.06
N ALA A 63 -10.57 15.15 -17.02
CA ALA A 63 -10.88 13.97 -16.20
C ALA A 63 -12.20 14.19 -15.43
N THR A 64 -13.16 13.30 -15.68
CA THR A 64 -14.50 13.33 -15.05
C THR A 64 -14.49 12.81 -13.61
N ASN A 65 -13.56 11.90 -13.31
CA ASN A 65 -13.35 11.36 -11.96
C ASN A 65 -11.95 11.71 -11.48
N ARG A 66 -11.84 12.13 -10.22
CA ARG A 66 -10.59 12.61 -9.61
C ARG A 66 -9.96 11.61 -8.62
N GLY A 67 -10.52 10.40 -8.51
CA GLY A 67 -9.91 9.30 -7.75
C GLY A 67 -9.92 9.46 -6.23
N ASN A 68 -10.83 10.25 -5.66
CA ASN A 68 -10.84 10.65 -4.24
C ASN A 68 -10.64 9.45 -3.28
N PHE A 69 -11.45 8.40 -3.44
CA PHE A 69 -11.38 7.19 -2.62
C PHE A 69 -10.16 6.33 -2.93
N MET A 70 -9.82 6.17 -4.21
CA MET A 70 -8.68 5.37 -4.66
C MET A 70 -7.36 5.91 -4.09
N PHE A 71 -7.15 7.23 -4.16
CA PHE A 71 -5.94 7.83 -3.63
C PHE A 71 -5.90 7.82 -2.11
N ALA A 72 -7.03 8.03 -1.43
CA ALA A 72 -7.08 7.84 0.02
C ALA A 72 -6.67 6.41 0.41
N LEU A 73 -7.17 5.40 -0.32
CA LEU A 73 -6.78 4.00 -0.11
C LEU A 73 -5.29 3.76 -0.33
N LEU A 74 -4.74 4.22 -1.46
CA LEU A 74 -3.32 4.05 -1.77
C LEU A 74 -2.42 4.72 -0.72
N ALA A 75 -2.79 5.89 -0.22
CA ALA A 75 -2.09 6.54 0.90
C ALA A 75 -2.17 5.70 2.19
N THR A 76 -3.33 5.12 2.51
CA THR A 76 -3.44 4.21 3.67
C THR A 76 -2.70 2.89 3.48
N ILE A 77 -2.55 2.39 2.24
CA ILE A 77 -1.71 1.23 1.93
C ILE A 77 -0.24 1.55 2.23
N LEU A 78 0.23 2.76 1.92
CA LEU A 78 1.56 3.20 2.30
C LEU A 78 1.72 3.26 3.83
N LEU A 79 0.73 3.78 4.55
CA LEU A 79 0.73 3.79 6.02
C LEU A 79 0.77 2.35 6.61
N GLU A 80 -0.04 1.45 6.08
CA GLU A 80 -0.05 0.03 6.47
C GLU A 80 1.30 -0.64 6.17
N PHE A 81 1.89 -0.37 5.00
CA PHE A 81 3.23 -0.84 4.62
C PHE A 81 4.28 -0.42 5.66
N ILE A 82 4.28 0.85 6.07
CA ILE A 82 5.22 1.39 7.06
C ILE A 82 5.03 0.72 8.42
N ALA A 83 3.78 0.61 8.88
CA ALA A 83 3.44 -0.04 10.13
C ALA A 83 3.88 -1.51 10.17
N ARG A 84 3.62 -2.24 9.08
CA ARG A 84 4.01 -3.65 8.91
C ARG A 84 5.52 -3.84 8.80
N LEU A 85 6.23 -2.90 8.18
CA LEU A 85 7.69 -2.94 8.08
C LEU A 85 8.35 -2.78 9.46
N CYS A 86 7.71 -2.05 10.36
CA CYS A 86 8.17 -1.83 11.73
C CYS A 86 7.57 -2.80 12.76
N LEU A 87 6.87 -3.84 12.32
CA LEU A 87 6.13 -4.75 13.21
C LEU A 87 6.98 -5.27 14.37
N ASP A 88 8.22 -5.67 14.05
CA ASP A 88 9.16 -6.26 14.99
C ASP A 88 10.02 -5.22 15.73
N ASN A 89 9.85 -3.91 15.45
CA ASN A 89 10.63 -2.84 16.07
C ASN A 89 9.79 -1.56 16.35
N LYS A 90 9.23 -1.52 17.56
CA LYS A 90 8.39 -0.39 18.04
C LYS A 90 9.17 0.93 18.14
N THR A 91 10.46 0.89 18.47
CA THR A 91 11.30 2.09 18.56
C THR A 91 11.38 2.79 17.20
N ILE A 92 11.61 2.03 16.13
CA ILE A 92 11.66 2.58 14.77
C ILE A 92 10.29 3.12 14.33
N LEU A 93 9.20 2.43 14.70
CA LEU A 93 7.85 2.94 14.43
C LEU A 93 7.60 4.28 15.15
N HIS A 94 8.08 4.43 16.38
CA HIS A 94 7.97 5.67 17.14
C HIS A 94 8.85 6.79 16.56
N GLU A 95 10.08 6.49 16.11
CA GLU A 95 10.93 7.44 15.39
C GLU A 95 10.23 7.96 14.12
N TYR A 96 9.60 7.06 13.36
CA TYR A 96 8.78 7.44 12.21
C TYR A 96 7.60 8.34 12.63
N ALA A 97 6.89 8.00 13.71
CA ALA A 97 5.79 8.81 14.24
C ALA A 97 6.25 10.22 14.64
N SER A 98 7.43 10.33 15.27
CA SER A 98 8.06 11.61 15.61
C SER A 98 8.32 12.47 14.38
N GLU A 99 8.88 11.89 13.31
CA GLU A 99 9.10 12.60 12.06
C GLU A 99 7.80 13.01 11.35
N LEU A 100 6.78 12.16 11.38
CA LEU A 100 5.46 12.49 10.84
C LEU A 100 4.80 13.64 11.62
N SER A 101 4.94 13.66 12.95
CA SER A 101 4.39 14.71 13.81
C SER A 101 5.03 16.07 13.53
N LYS A 102 6.33 16.10 13.26
CA LYS A 102 7.06 17.32 12.84
C LYS A 102 6.57 17.86 11.49
N ILE A 103 5.95 17.03 10.64
CA ILE A 103 5.39 17.44 9.35
C ILE A 103 3.96 17.94 9.53
N GLU A 104 3.13 17.17 10.24
CA GLU A 104 1.73 17.50 10.50
C GLU A 104 1.31 16.96 11.88
N PRO A 105 1.30 17.81 12.91
CA PRO A 105 1.01 17.37 14.28
C PRO A 105 -0.45 16.95 14.47
N LYS A 106 -1.39 17.40 13.63
CA LYS A 106 -2.81 17.05 13.78
C LYS A 106 -3.07 15.55 13.69
N TYR A 107 -2.24 14.78 12.96
CA TYR A 107 -2.36 13.31 12.90
C TYR A 107 -2.34 12.66 14.28
N PHE A 108 -1.65 13.27 15.25
CA PHE A 108 -1.50 12.75 16.62
C PHE A 108 -2.41 13.47 17.63
N THR A 109 -3.42 14.20 17.15
CA THR A 109 -4.47 14.74 18.02
C THR A 109 -5.28 13.59 18.59
N ARG A 110 -5.33 13.51 19.93
CA ARG A 110 -6.08 12.48 20.65
C ARG A 110 -7.58 12.73 20.54
N ILE A 111 -8.33 11.67 20.30
CA ILE A 111 -9.78 11.66 20.19
C ILE A 111 -10.31 10.86 21.38
N SER A 112 -10.87 11.56 22.37
CA SER A 112 -11.39 10.95 23.58
C SER A 112 -12.43 9.87 23.27
N GLY A 113 -12.25 8.67 23.85
CA GLY A 113 -13.14 7.53 23.65
C GLY A 113 -12.88 6.72 22.37
N LEU A 114 -11.93 7.14 21.53
CA LEU A 114 -11.50 6.35 20.38
C LEU A 114 -10.57 5.20 20.83
N SER A 115 -10.83 3.99 20.34
CA SER A 115 -9.95 2.83 20.56
C SER A 115 -9.96 1.94 19.32
N ILE A 116 -9.22 2.36 18.28
CA ILE A 116 -9.07 1.58 17.05
C ILE A 116 -7.98 0.52 17.26
N LYS A 117 -8.30 -0.74 16.95
CA LYS A 117 -7.36 -1.86 17.03
C LYS A 117 -7.12 -2.46 15.65
N THR A 118 -5.87 -2.53 15.25
CA THR A 118 -5.40 -3.31 14.10
C THR A 118 -4.99 -4.71 14.56
N LYS A 119 -5.40 -5.77 13.84
CA LYS A 119 -5.17 -7.16 14.26
C LYS A 119 -3.70 -7.60 14.18
N ASP A 120 -3.00 -7.17 13.14
CA ASP A 120 -1.71 -7.77 12.74
C ASP A 120 -0.51 -6.82 12.85
N PHE A 121 -0.73 -5.55 13.19
CA PHE A 121 0.29 -4.53 13.30
C PHE A 121 -0.17 -3.40 14.22
N SER A 122 0.68 -2.41 14.47
CA SER A 122 0.32 -1.19 15.19
C SER A 122 0.55 0.03 14.30
N LEU A 123 -0.37 1.00 14.32
CA LEU A 123 -0.16 2.26 13.63
C LEU A 123 0.89 3.13 14.36
N PRO A 124 1.56 4.05 13.65
CA PRO A 124 2.46 5.02 14.27
C PRO A 124 1.72 5.81 15.37
N SER A 125 2.36 5.94 16.53
CA SER A 125 1.82 6.69 17.65
C SER A 125 2.93 7.37 18.44
N LEU A 126 2.64 8.56 18.98
CA LEU A 126 3.54 9.26 19.91
C LEU A 126 3.30 8.86 21.37
N ASN A 127 2.15 8.24 21.64
CA ASN A 127 1.69 7.94 22.98
C ASN A 127 1.73 6.43 23.25
N ASN A 128 1.63 6.05 24.52
CA ASN A 128 1.49 4.65 24.91
C ASN A 128 0.12 4.06 24.51
N ASN A 129 -0.87 4.90 24.27
CA ASN A 129 -2.23 4.51 23.90
C ASN A 129 -2.39 4.48 22.38
N ILE A 130 -1.95 3.38 21.76
CA ILE A 130 -2.14 3.17 20.32
C ILE A 130 -3.63 3.11 19.99
N GLY A 131 -4.05 3.83 18.96
CA GLY A 131 -5.42 3.75 18.44
C GLY A 131 -6.36 4.87 18.89
N ASP A 132 -5.91 5.82 19.72
CA ASP A 132 -6.71 6.96 20.18
C ASP A 132 -6.46 8.27 19.40
N GLU A 133 -5.63 8.22 18.37
CA GLU A 133 -5.20 9.40 17.59
C GLU A 133 -5.98 9.55 16.27
N LEU A 134 -6.09 10.78 15.76
CA LEU A 134 -6.72 11.09 14.48
C LEU A 134 -6.24 10.17 13.34
N LEU A 135 -4.93 9.90 13.26
CA LEU A 135 -4.36 8.99 12.26
C LEU A 135 -4.99 7.59 12.30
N SER A 136 -5.31 7.09 13.49
CA SER A 136 -5.93 5.78 13.67
C SER A 136 -7.37 5.77 13.18
N MET A 137 -8.12 6.84 13.43
CA MET A 137 -9.46 7.01 12.88
C MET A 137 -9.44 7.18 11.36
N LEU A 138 -8.53 7.99 10.81
CA LEU A 138 -8.38 8.14 9.36
C LEU A 138 -8.10 6.79 8.69
N PHE A 139 -7.18 6.01 9.28
CA PHE A 139 -6.88 4.67 8.80
C PHE A 139 -8.12 3.78 8.82
N ASP A 140 -8.82 3.68 9.95
CA ASP A 140 -10.01 2.83 10.09
C ASP A 140 -11.11 3.21 9.08
N LEU A 141 -11.48 4.49 9.04
CA LEU A 141 -12.58 4.95 8.19
C LEU A 141 -12.25 4.81 6.71
N ILE A 142 -11.02 5.07 6.28
CA ILE A 142 -10.65 4.91 4.87
C ILE A 142 -10.50 3.43 4.52
N ARG A 143 -9.75 2.68 5.34
CA ARG A 143 -9.38 1.30 5.06
C ARG A 143 -10.55 0.34 5.16
N ASN A 144 -11.43 0.51 6.15
CA ASN A 144 -12.55 -0.40 6.41
C ASN A 144 -13.88 0.14 5.88
N GLY A 145 -14.05 1.47 5.81
CA GLY A 145 -15.31 2.06 5.37
C GLY A 145 -15.30 2.59 3.94
N GLN A 146 -14.50 3.63 3.69
CA GLN A 146 -14.71 4.51 2.53
C GLN A 146 -14.19 3.93 1.22
N ALA A 147 -13.11 3.14 1.26
CA ALA A 147 -12.47 2.64 0.06
C ALA A 147 -12.89 1.24 -0.40
N HIS A 148 -13.74 0.54 0.38
CA HIS A 148 -14.22 -0.80 0.00
C HIS A 148 -15.48 -0.77 -0.88
N GLN A 149 -16.26 0.32 -0.83
CA GLN A 149 -17.50 0.46 -1.61
C GLN A 149 -17.64 1.81 -2.33
N TYR A 150 -16.58 2.63 -2.35
CA TYR A 150 -16.62 4.01 -2.88
C TYR A 150 -17.73 4.87 -2.26
N GLN A 151 -18.11 4.56 -1.02
CA GLN A 151 -19.15 5.24 -0.29
C GLN A 151 -18.59 5.80 1.01
N GLN A 152 -18.96 7.03 1.33
CA GLN A 152 -18.55 7.67 2.56
C GLN A 152 -19.29 7.04 3.75
N ILE A 153 -18.54 6.36 4.63
CA ILE A 153 -19.06 5.91 5.92
C ILE A 153 -18.88 7.04 6.94
N SER A 154 -19.95 7.32 7.68
CA SER A 154 -19.94 8.16 8.86
C SER A 154 -20.07 7.32 10.12
N VAL A 155 -19.39 7.73 11.18
CA VAL A 155 -19.50 7.13 12.51
C VAL A 155 -20.50 7.91 13.33
N GLU A 156 -21.46 7.22 13.93
CA GLU A 156 -22.33 7.82 14.94
C GLU A 156 -21.56 7.96 16.26
N LEU A 157 -21.53 9.17 16.80
CA LEU A 157 -20.94 9.50 18.09
C LEU A 157 -21.95 9.29 19.22
N SER A 158 -21.48 9.18 20.46
CA SER A 158 -22.33 8.96 21.65
C SER A 158 -23.44 9.99 21.85
N ASN A 159 -23.30 11.19 21.28
CA ASN A 159 -24.30 12.26 21.30
C ASN A 159 -25.20 12.29 20.06
N LYS A 160 -25.30 11.18 19.32
CA LYS A 160 -26.11 11.02 18.10
C LYS A 160 -25.74 11.97 16.96
N LYS A 161 -24.50 12.48 16.95
CA LYS A 161 -23.92 13.24 15.83
C LYS A 161 -23.12 12.31 14.95
N TYR A 162 -22.94 12.68 13.69
CA TYR A 162 -22.12 11.90 12.77
C TYR A 162 -20.76 12.56 12.57
N LEU A 163 -19.71 11.74 12.50
CA LEU A 163 -18.36 12.12 12.11
C LEU A 163 -18.00 11.42 10.80
N GLY A 164 -17.43 12.14 9.85
CA GLY A 164 -16.93 11.54 8.62
C GLY A 164 -15.72 12.28 8.05
N ILE A 165 -15.18 11.72 6.97
CA ILE A 165 -14.01 12.28 6.27
C ILE A 165 -14.45 12.71 4.87
N SER A 166 -14.30 13.99 4.54
CA SER A 166 -14.43 14.51 3.19
C SER A 166 -13.11 14.30 2.44
N LEU A 167 -13.15 13.51 1.36
CA LEU A 167 -11.99 13.19 0.54
C LEU A 167 -11.99 14.05 -0.73
N THR A 168 -10.87 14.71 -1.00
CA THR A 168 -10.62 15.35 -2.30
C THR A 168 -9.92 14.40 -3.26
N GLY A 169 -9.95 14.72 -4.56
CA GLY A 169 -9.24 13.98 -5.59
C GLY A 169 -8.05 14.76 -6.17
N ALA A 170 -7.47 14.19 -7.22
CA ALA A 170 -6.43 14.80 -8.03
C ALA A 170 -7.01 15.89 -8.95
N GLU A 171 -7.47 16.98 -8.34
CA GLU A 171 -8.04 18.14 -9.05
C GLU A 171 -7.08 18.73 -10.07
N HIS A 172 -7.64 19.35 -11.13
CA HIS A 172 -6.81 19.91 -12.19
C HIS A 172 -5.88 21.01 -11.65
N GLY A 173 -4.58 20.91 -11.95
CA GLY A 173 -3.56 21.83 -11.45
C GLY A 173 -3.03 21.52 -10.05
N PHE A 174 -3.67 20.61 -9.30
CA PHE A 174 -3.24 20.15 -7.98
C PHE A 174 -2.37 18.89 -8.08
N ASN A 175 -1.32 18.94 -8.89
CA ASN A 175 -0.33 17.87 -8.95
C ASN A 175 0.54 17.84 -7.68
N LEU A 176 1.36 16.81 -7.51
CA LEU A 176 2.16 16.67 -6.29
C LEU A 176 3.21 17.77 -6.12
N ASP A 177 3.71 18.34 -7.21
CA ASP A 177 4.67 19.45 -7.14
C ASP A 177 4.01 20.75 -6.67
N TYR A 178 2.72 20.95 -6.97
CA TYR A 178 1.93 22.02 -6.36
C TYR A 178 1.91 21.85 -4.85
N PHE A 179 1.57 20.67 -4.32
CA PHE A 179 1.51 20.44 -2.87
C PHE A 179 2.85 20.55 -2.15
N LYS A 180 3.96 20.22 -2.82
CA LYS A 180 5.31 20.44 -2.28
C LYS A 180 5.64 21.92 -2.08
N LYS A 181 5.10 22.80 -2.94
CA LYS A 181 5.31 24.25 -2.89
C LYS A 181 4.28 24.95 -2.01
N GLN A 182 3.03 24.50 -2.06
CA GLN A 182 1.89 25.10 -1.40
C GLN A 182 1.11 24.03 -0.64
N ARG A 183 1.25 24.04 0.69
CA ARG A 183 0.41 23.22 1.56
C ARG A 183 -0.97 23.85 1.67
N LEU A 184 -2.02 23.06 1.43
CA LEU A 184 -3.40 23.53 1.63
C LEU A 184 -3.71 23.64 3.12
N SER A 185 -4.12 24.83 3.55
CA SER A 185 -4.38 25.15 4.96
C SER A 185 -5.60 24.42 5.53
N ASP A 186 -6.51 23.99 4.65
CA ASP A 186 -7.70 23.24 5.00
C ASP A 186 -7.48 21.72 5.08
N HIS A 187 -6.24 21.25 4.91
CA HIS A 187 -5.87 19.87 5.23
C HIS A 187 -6.09 19.57 6.72
N LEU A 188 -6.86 18.53 7.02
CA LEU A 188 -7.32 18.16 8.35
C LEU A 188 -8.05 19.31 9.06
N SER A 189 -8.74 20.16 8.29
CA SER A 189 -9.72 21.09 8.84
C SER A 189 -11.01 20.36 9.19
N PHE A 190 -11.76 20.94 10.14
CA PHE A 190 -13.05 20.43 10.57
C PHE A 190 -14.14 21.40 10.13
N SER A 191 -15.22 20.88 9.55
CA SER A 191 -16.45 21.64 9.32
C SER A 191 -17.60 21.04 10.12
N LYS A 192 -18.54 21.91 10.50
CA LYS A 192 -19.79 21.51 11.16
C LYS A 192 -20.94 21.77 10.20
N GLN A 193 -21.69 20.73 9.84
CA GLN A 193 -22.88 20.85 9.00
C GLN A 193 -24.04 20.14 9.67
N SER A 194 -25.10 20.87 10.01
CA SER A 194 -26.33 20.31 10.60
C SER A 194 -26.07 19.36 11.78
N LYS A 195 -25.12 19.72 12.66
CA LYS A 195 -24.62 18.96 13.83
C LYS A 195 -23.64 17.82 13.53
N ASN A 196 -23.36 17.51 12.27
CA ASN A 196 -22.32 16.56 11.88
C ASN A 196 -20.95 17.22 11.76
N ILE A 197 -19.90 16.44 11.96
CA ILE A 197 -18.51 16.86 11.90
C ILE A 197 -17.88 16.20 10.68
N TRP A 198 -17.22 17.00 9.85
CA TRP A 198 -16.48 16.49 8.71
C TRP A 198 -15.02 16.90 8.80
N ILE A 199 -14.13 15.94 8.60
CA ILE A 199 -12.69 16.18 8.50
C ILE A 199 -12.32 16.22 7.03
N LYS A 200 -11.75 17.32 6.57
CA LYS A 200 -11.27 17.40 5.19
C LYS A 200 -9.89 16.75 5.10
N LEU A 201 -9.76 15.71 4.29
CA LEU A 201 -8.49 15.05 4.00
C LEU A 201 -8.17 15.25 2.52
N HIS A 202 -6.95 15.76 2.26
CA HIS A 202 -6.38 15.80 0.92
C HIS A 202 -5.42 14.61 0.75
N PRO A 203 -5.78 13.57 -0.04
CA PRO A 203 -4.94 12.37 -0.12
C PRO A 203 -3.54 12.63 -0.67
N GLY A 204 -3.37 13.58 -1.59
CA GLY A 204 -2.05 13.98 -2.10
C GLY A 204 -1.13 14.54 -1.00
N LEU A 205 -1.66 15.39 -0.12
CA LEU A 205 -0.90 15.89 1.04
C LEU A 205 -0.63 14.80 2.07
N PHE A 206 -1.63 13.96 2.36
CA PHE A 206 -1.45 12.84 3.28
C PHE A 206 -0.35 11.89 2.80
N TYR A 207 -0.37 11.52 1.52
CA TYR A 207 0.67 10.74 0.88
C TYR A 207 2.06 11.39 1.01
N LEU A 208 2.18 12.69 0.69
CA LEU A 208 3.45 13.41 0.77
C LEU A 208 3.98 13.47 2.20
N ASP A 209 3.10 13.64 3.20
CA ASP A 209 3.49 13.66 4.60
C ASP A 209 4.05 12.31 5.04
N LEU A 210 3.38 11.20 4.66
CA LEU A 210 3.87 9.84 4.91
C LEU A 210 5.21 9.57 4.22
N LYS A 211 5.31 9.92 2.93
CA LYS A 211 6.55 9.75 2.15
C LYS A 211 7.71 10.53 2.77
N LYS A 212 7.48 11.80 3.12
CA LYS A 212 8.50 12.66 3.73
C LYS A 212 8.93 12.16 5.11
N ALA A 213 8.01 11.58 5.89
CA ALA A 213 8.36 10.93 7.16
C ALA A 213 9.25 9.69 6.96
N VAL A 214 9.01 8.89 5.92
CA VAL A 214 9.88 7.76 5.54
C VAL A 214 11.30 8.24 5.23
N GLU A 215 11.42 9.32 4.45
CA GLU A 215 12.70 9.92 4.07
C GLU A 215 13.46 10.46 5.30
N ARG A 216 12.78 11.26 6.15
CA ARG A 216 13.38 11.89 7.33
C ARG A 216 13.81 10.88 8.40
N SER A 217 13.01 9.84 8.62
CA SER A 217 13.36 8.76 9.55
C SER A 217 14.40 7.78 8.99
N LYS A 218 14.77 7.93 7.71
CA LYS A 218 15.63 7.01 6.97
C LYS A 218 15.13 5.55 7.08
N LEU A 219 13.82 5.36 7.10
CA LEU A 219 13.20 4.08 7.46
C LEU A 219 13.70 2.90 6.62
N LEU A 220 13.80 3.10 5.31
CA LEU A 220 14.24 2.06 4.36
C LEU A 220 15.75 1.74 4.46
N GLN A 221 16.54 2.60 5.10
CA GLN A 221 17.98 2.40 5.30
C GLN A 221 18.29 1.60 6.58
N LYS A 222 17.29 1.32 7.42
CA LYS A 222 17.45 0.62 8.71
C LYS A 222 17.55 -0.90 8.60
N GLY A 223 17.64 -1.46 7.38
CA GLY A 223 17.81 -2.91 7.17
C GLY A 223 16.60 -3.77 7.57
N LEU A 224 15.41 -3.16 7.68
CA LEU A 224 14.16 -3.83 8.04
C LEU A 224 13.74 -4.87 6.99
N LYS A 225 12.94 -5.85 7.41
CA LYS A 225 12.41 -6.91 6.54
C LYS A 225 10.99 -7.24 6.94
N PHE A 226 10.17 -7.65 5.98
CA PHE A 226 8.82 -8.16 6.25
C PHE A 226 8.88 -9.61 6.74
N SER A 227 8.33 -9.86 7.92
CA SER A 227 8.24 -11.18 8.55
C SER A 227 7.05 -12.04 8.11
N HIS A 228 6.07 -11.49 7.36
CA HIS A 228 4.71 -12.07 7.27
C HIS A 228 4.09 -12.27 5.87
N PHE A 229 4.85 -12.32 4.78
CA PHE A 229 4.30 -12.61 3.45
C PHE A 229 4.14 -14.10 3.12
N SER A 230 3.78 -14.93 4.09
CA SER A 230 3.45 -16.34 3.84
C SER A 230 2.06 -16.67 4.39
N ARG A 231 1.16 -17.10 3.51
CA ARG A 231 -0.12 -17.71 3.91
C ARG A 231 -0.03 -19.21 3.72
N LYS A 232 -0.32 -19.96 4.78
CA LYS A 232 -0.39 -21.42 4.73
C LYS A 232 -1.85 -21.83 4.58
N TYR A 233 -2.19 -22.41 3.43
CA TYR A 233 -3.48 -23.03 3.21
C TYR A 233 -3.35 -24.54 3.46
N LYS A 234 -4.28 -25.11 4.23
CA LYS A 234 -4.38 -26.57 4.43
C LYS A 234 -5.13 -27.18 3.24
N ILE A 235 -4.57 -27.06 2.04
CA ILE A 235 -5.11 -27.66 0.82
C ILE A 235 -3.98 -28.32 0.06
N SER A 236 -4.23 -29.52 -0.43
CA SER A 236 -3.27 -30.22 -1.29
C SER A 236 -3.34 -29.68 -2.73
N SER A 237 -2.24 -29.78 -3.46
CA SER A 237 -2.23 -29.41 -4.89
C SER A 237 -3.19 -30.28 -5.71
N SER A 238 -3.42 -31.53 -5.30
CA SER A 238 -4.37 -32.44 -5.94
C SER A 238 -5.82 -32.02 -5.75
N GLU A 239 -6.20 -31.54 -4.57
CA GLU A 239 -7.53 -30.96 -4.31
C GLU A 239 -7.77 -29.68 -5.12
N LEU A 240 -6.78 -28.78 -5.19
CA LEU A 240 -6.84 -27.58 -6.03
C LEU A 240 -7.04 -27.92 -7.51
N THR A 241 -6.28 -28.90 -8.01
CA THR A 241 -6.32 -29.29 -9.43
C THR A 241 -7.63 -29.97 -9.79
N LYS A 242 -8.19 -30.81 -8.90
CA LYS A 242 -9.52 -31.41 -9.08
C LYS A 242 -10.64 -30.36 -9.13
N GLY A 243 -10.58 -29.34 -8.27
CA GLY A 243 -11.56 -28.25 -8.26
C GLY A 243 -11.47 -27.33 -9.49
N LEU A 244 -10.26 -27.07 -9.99
CA LEU A 244 -10.03 -26.20 -11.16
C LEU A 244 -10.25 -26.87 -12.51
N HIS A 245 -10.31 -28.21 -12.57
CA HIS A 245 -10.68 -28.95 -13.78
C HIS A 245 -12.19 -29.14 -13.96
N LEU A 246 -13.02 -28.50 -13.13
CA LEU A 246 -14.45 -28.41 -13.37
C LEU A 246 -14.73 -27.21 -14.29
N GLN A 247 -15.22 -27.52 -15.50
CA GLN A 247 -15.68 -26.64 -16.58
C GLN A 247 -14.63 -26.16 -17.59
N VAL A 248 -14.09 -27.09 -18.37
CA VAL A 248 -13.95 -26.87 -19.82
C VAL A 248 -14.94 -27.84 -20.49
N THR A 249 -16.19 -27.41 -20.57
CA THR A 249 -17.24 -27.98 -21.41
C THR A 249 -17.88 -26.82 -22.15
#